data_AF-A0A2V7S520-F1
#
_entry.id   AF-A0A2V7S520-F1
#
_cell.length_a   1.000
_cell.length_b   1.000
_cell.length_c   1.000
_cell.angle_alpha   90.00
_cell.angle_beta   90.00
_cell.angle_gamma   90.00
#
_symmetry.space_group_name_H-M   'P 1'
#
loop_
_entity.id
_entity.type
_entity.pdbx_description
1 polymer ?
#
loop_
_entity_poly.entity_id
_entity_poly.type
_entity_poly.pdbx_seq_one_letter_code
_entity_poly.pdbx_strand_id
1 'polypeptide(L)'
;MRQDAGAEPGPLTRRISGPCRPTRPPRIILQPRLGRPPHAAPEFCEDRIPTKAPYTPPPLILLATDREPYAATTQRALDRQGYTVFRAHTDRLASEAARSAHPDLIILDEALPGADLYALCRALRDDHEVGPSAPLLVVTTRQPTAQDHRAALRAGVWEFLVEPLPDEELIARLQSYFVARVETKRDSQPLVDVVTGLASLRGLTLRARELTLQAFNHYAPLCCVAFAPEPGSTPEAAVLIAEALRAGGRRSDAIGALEHPRGEFLVVAPGTDGTGAVKLAERVAGLVQATATATGRVTPTLRAGYDSVANVRYAPLEPRDLFGHATTALHQGGMSWIRRYGES
;
A
#
# COMPACT_ATOMS: atom_id res chain seq x y z
N MET A 1 -6.06 -22.82 -69.70
CA MET A 1 -5.27 -23.19 -70.90
C MET A 1 -4.35 -22.03 -71.27
N ARG A 2 -3.17 -21.99 -70.65
CA ARG A 2 -1.92 -21.35 -71.08
C ARG A 2 -0.84 -21.92 -70.16
N GLN A 3 0.24 -22.40 -70.76
CA GLN A 3 1.35 -23.14 -70.16
C GLN A 3 2.23 -22.22 -69.33
N ASP A 4 2.79 -22.74 -68.24
CA ASP A 4 4.21 -22.57 -67.92
C ASP A 4 4.68 -23.77 -67.07
N ALA A 5 5.75 -24.41 -67.56
CA ALA A 5 6.55 -25.44 -66.91
C ALA A 5 7.27 -24.81 -65.69
N GLY A 6 7.61 -25.47 -64.60
CA GLY A 6 8.03 -26.85 -64.37
C GLY A 6 9.29 -26.77 -63.50
N ALA A 7 9.28 -27.31 -62.29
CA ALA A 7 10.46 -27.72 -61.51
C ALA A 7 10.03 -28.36 -60.18
N GLU A 8 10.09 -29.70 -60.11
CA GLU A 8 10.06 -30.45 -58.86
C GLU A 8 11.41 -30.40 -58.13
N PRO A 9 11.44 -30.61 -56.79
CA PRO A 9 12.65 -30.57 -55.99
C PRO A 9 13.32 -31.95 -55.89
N GLY A 10 14.63 -32.00 -56.11
CA GLY A 10 15.48 -33.17 -55.88
C GLY A 10 16.77 -32.82 -55.13
N PRO A 11 17.41 -33.78 -54.42
CA PRO A 11 18.07 -33.54 -53.15
C PRO A 11 19.59 -33.37 -53.24
N LEU A 12 20.19 -32.63 -52.31
CA LEU A 12 21.65 -32.58 -52.13
C LEU A 12 22.03 -33.03 -50.72
N THR A 13 22.37 -34.32 -50.63
CA THR A 13 23.26 -34.89 -49.62
C THR A 13 24.64 -34.25 -49.69
N ARG A 14 25.20 -33.82 -48.55
CA ARG A 14 26.64 -33.96 -48.27
C ARG A 14 26.89 -34.07 -46.76
N ARG A 15 27.36 -35.25 -46.36
CA ARG A 15 28.05 -35.52 -45.10
C ARG A 15 29.37 -34.76 -45.06
N ILE A 16 29.69 -34.11 -43.94
CA ILE A 16 31.08 -33.98 -43.48
C ILE A 16 31.09 -34.09 -41.95
N SER A 17 31.60 -35.25 -41.49
CA SER A 17 32.04 -35.53 -40.13
C SER A 17 33.46 -34.98 -39.93
N GLY A 18 33.70 -34.23 -38.85
CA GLY A 18 35.02 -33.79 -38.39
C GLY A 18 34.95 -33.32 -36.92
N PRO A 19 36.01 -33.52 -36.11
CA PRO A 19 35.89 -33.65 -34.66
C PRO A 19 35.76 -32.31 -33.91
N CYS A 20 34.87 -32.27 -32.91
CA CYS A 20 34.79 -31.20 -31.91
C CYS A 20 36.11 -31.07 -31.14
N ARG A 21 36.85 -29.97 -31.36
CA ARG A 21 37.85 -29.49 -30.41
C ARG A 21 37.18 -28.52 -29.42
N PRO A 22 37.43 -28.63 -28.10
CA PRO A 22 36.93 -27.65 -27.14
C PRO A 22 37.72 -26.35 -27.28
N THR A 23 37.08 -25.30 -27.78
CA THR A 23 37.61 -23.94 -27.77
C THR A 23 37.51 -23.37 -26.36
N ARG A 24 38.66 -23.05 -25.72
CA ARG A 24 38.72 -22.27 -24.48
C ARG A 24 38.02 -20.91 -24.69
N PRO A 25 37.22 -20.40 -23.73
CA PRO A 25 36.64 -19.06 -23.84
C PRO A 25 37.74 -17.98 -23.79
N PRO A 26 37.52 -16.81 -24.41
CA PRO A 26 38.52 -15.74 -24.41
C PRO A 26 38.71 -15.18 -22.99
N ARG A 27 39.98 -14.99 -22.60
CA ARG A 27 40.37 -14.21 -21.42
C ARG A 27 39.99 -12.75 -21.65
N ILE A 28 38.96 -12.27 -20.97
CA ILE A 28 38.66 -10.84 -20.88
C ILE A 28 39.74 -10.21 -19.99
N ILE A 29 40.65 -9.47 -20.61
CA ILE A 29 41.62 -8.62 -19.92
C ILE A 29 40.90 -7.30 -19.62
N LEU A 30 40.48 -7.11 -18.36
CA LEU A 30 39.97 -5.82 -17.88
C LEU A 30 41.13 -4.83 -17.81
N GLN A 31 41.20 -3.90 -18.76
CA GLN A 31 42.06 -2.72 -18.65
C GLN A 31 41.43 -1.70 -17.68
N PRO A 32 42.22 -1.08 -16.78
CA PRO A 32 41.71 -0.05 -15.88
C PRO A 32 41.49 1.25 -16.68
N ARG A 33 40.23 1.69 -16.79
CA ARG A 33 39.92 3.02 -17.32
C ARG A 33 40.12 4.07 -16.23
N LEU A 34 41.06 4.98 -16.48
CA LEU A 34 41.27 6.23 -15.76
C LEU A 34 39.98 7.08 -15.68
N GLY A 35 39.76 7.67 -14.50
CA GLY A 35 39.27 9.06 -14.36
C GLY A 35 37.77 9.31 -14.53
N ARG A 36 36.99 9.10 -13.47
CA ARG A 36 35.70 9.79 -13.26
C ARG A 36 35.97 10.91 -12.23
N PRO A 37 35.51 12.16 -12.44
CA PRO A 37 35.65 13.19 -11.41
C PRO A 37 34.82 12.80 -10.18
N PRO A 38 35.23 13.20 -8.96
CA PRO A 38 34.46 12.93 -7.76
C PRO A 38 33.22 13.83 -7.79
N HIS A 39 32.08 13.30 -8.24
CA HIS A 39 30.81 13.86 -7.79
C HIS A 39 30.70 13.51 -6.31
N ALA A 40 30.80 14.56 -5.49
CA ALA A 40 30.56 14.52 -4.06
C ALA A 40 29.36 13.63 -3.76
N ALA A 41 29.57 12.63 -2.91
CA ALA A 41 28.48 11.93 -2.26
C ALA A 41 27.59 13.00 -1.60
N PRO A 42 26.25 12.93 -1.72
CA PRO A 42 25.42 13.76 -0.87
C PRO A 42 25.77 13.38 0.57
N GLU A 43 26.27 14.36 1.32
CA GLU A 43 26.39 14.27 2.76
C GLU A 43 25.04 13.80 3.29
N PHE A 44 25.04 12.59 3.85
CA PHE A 44 23.91 12.10 4.63
C PHE A 44 23.74 13.10 5.78
N CYS A 45 22.75 13.99 5.67
CA CYS A 45 22.16 14.61 6.83
C CYS A 45 21.48 13.49 7.63
N GLU A 46 22.26 12.89 8.54
CA GLU A 46 21.72 12.37 9.79
C GLU A 46 20.93 13.51 10.45
N ASP A 47 19.73 13.21 10.95
CA ASP A 47 18.74 14.15 11.53
C ASP A 47 17.69 14.78 10.58
N ARG A 48 16.98 13.93 9.82
CA ARG A 48 15.53 14.16 9.61
C ARG A 48 14.72 12.99 10.13
N ILE A 49 14.31 13.12 11.38
CA ILE A 49 13.16 12.42 11.97
C ILE A 49 12.00 12.53 10.95
N PRO A 50 11.39 11.43 10.48
CA PRO A 50 10.24 11.52 9.60
C PRO A 50 9.14 12.30 10.34
N THR A 51 8.89 13.51 9.88
CA THR A 51 7.88 14.40 10.45
C THR A 51 6.52 13.80 10.13
N LYS A 52 5.94 13.15 11.15
CA LYS A 52 4.53 12.79 11.34
C LYS A 52 3.76 12.43 10.06
N ALA A 53 3.68 11.13 9.78
CA ALA A 53 2.73 10.57 8.84
C ALA A 53 1.31 11.12 9.09
N PRO A 54 0.48 11.30 8.03
CA PRO A 54 -0.90 11.79 8.17
C PRO A 54 -1.65 10.88 9.15
N TYR A 55 -2.48 11.47 10.01
CA TYR A 55 -3.24 10.87 11.13
C TYR A 55 -3.62 9.40 10.92
N THR A 56 -2.71 8.47 11.22
CA THR A 56 -3.06 7.11 11.57
C THR A 56 -3.59 7.18 13.00
N PRO A 57 -4.81 6.67 13.29
CA PRO A 57 -5.26 6.59 14.67
C PRO A 57 -4.21 5.84 15.51
N PRO A 58 -3.96 6.27 16.76
CA PRO A 58 -3.00 5.61 17.64
C PRO A 58 -3.33 4.12 17.75
N PRO A 59 -2.34 3.20 17.68
CA PRO A 59 -2.62 1.77 17.69
C PRO A 59 -3.34 1.38 18.98
N LEU A 60 -4.38 0.56 18.86
CA LEU A 60 -5.26 0.23 19.97
C LEU A 60 -4.88 -1.12 20.61
N ILE A 61 -4.45 -1.12 21.86
CA ILE A 61 -4.13 -2.35 22.61
C ILE A 61 -5.33 -2.73 23.49
N LEU A 62 -5.80 -3.97 23.38
CA LEU A 62 -6.69 -4.55 24.38
C LEU A 62 -5.84 -5.18 25.48
N LEU A 63 -5.94 -4.65 26.70
CA LEU A 63 -5.31 -5.19 27.91
C LEU A 63 -6.37 -5.84 28.80
N ALA A 64 -6.39 -7.17 28.84
CA ALA A 64 -7.31 -7.93 29.66
C ALA A 64 -6.62 -8.44 30.93
N THR A 65 -6.93 -7.85 32.08
CA THR A 65 -6.39 -8.23 33.40
C THR A 65 -7.31 -7.73 34.52
N ASP A 66 -7.41 -8.48 35.60
CA ASP A 66 -8.08 -8.06 36.84
C ASP A 66 -7.13 -7.40 37.85
N ARG A 67 -5.82 -7.41 37.57
CA ARG A 67 -4.78 -6.79 38.41
C ARG A 67 -4.73 -5.28 38.18
N GLU A 68 -5.58 -4.54 38.89
CA GLU A 68 -5.71 -3.08 38.76
C GLU A 68 -4.37 -2.31 38.83
N PRO A 69 -3.43 -2.60 39.76
CA PRO A 69 -2.16 -1.89 39.80
C PRO A 69 -1.33 -2.09 38.53
N TYR A 70 -1.24 -3.33 38.05
CA TYR A 70 -0.51 -3.69 36.83
C TYR A 70 -1.12 -3.00 35.61
N ALA A 71 -2.44 -3.10 35.46
CA ALA A 71 -3.16 -2.50 34.37
C ALA A 71 -2.98 -0.97 34.31
N ALA A 72 -3.04 -0.29 35.45
CA ALA A 72 -2.86 1.15 35.53
C ALA A 72 -1.42 1.58 35.20
N THR A 73 -0.41 0.83 35.65
CA THR A 73 0.99 1.12 35.34
C THR A 73 1.29 0.89 33.85
N THR A 74 0.86 -0.25 33.31
CA THR A 74 1.07 -0.61 31.91
C THR A 74 0.33 0.36 30.99
N GLN A 75 -0.91 0.73 31.30
CA GLN A 75 -1.64 1.75 30.53
C GLN A 75 -0.87 3.07 30.50
N ARG A 76 -0.41 3.59 31.64
CA ARG A 76 0.36 4.84 31.68
C ARG A 76 1.64 4.76 30.85
N ALA A 77 2.33 3.61 30.87
CA ALA A 77 3.52 3.41 30.07
C ALA A 77 3.22 3.44 28.56
N LEU A 78 2.15 2.78 28.13
CA LEU A 78 1.70 2.71 26.74
C LEU A 78 1.14 4.05 26.23
N ASP A 79 0.34 4.74 27.05
CA ASP A 79 -0.21 6.07 26.72
C ASP A 79 0.92 7.08 26.45
N ARG A 80 2.01 7.04 27.23
CA ARG A 80 3.20 7.89 27.01
C ARG A 80 3.90 7.64 25.66
N GLN A 81 3.73 6.45 25.09
CA GLN A 81 4.28 6.09 23.78
C GLN A 81 3.27 6.32 22.63
N GLY A 82 2.10 6.88 22.92
CA GLY A 82 1.08 7.19 21.92
C GLY A 82 0.20 6.00 21.52
N TYR A 83 0.18 4.92 22.32
CA TYR A 83 -0.80 3.85 22.16
C TYR A 83 -2.11 4.22 22.86
N THR A 84 -3.24 3.69 22.35
CA THR A 84 -4.50 3.72 23.09
C THR A 84 -4.71 2.38 23.75
N VAL A 85 -5.14 2.34 25.01
CA VAL A 85 -5.39 1.09 25.73
C VAL A 85 -6.86 0.95 26.09
N PHE A 86 -7.49 -0.14 25.63
CA PHE A 86 -8.80 -0.57 26.10
C PHE A 86 -8.60 -1.64 27.18
N ARG A 87 -9.24 -1.46 28.33
CA ARG A 87 -9.10 -2.37 29.47
C ARG A 87 -10.30 -3.30 29.59
N ALA A 88 -10.03 -4.57 29.82
CA ALA A 88 -11.04 -5.57 30.15
C ALA A 88 -10.63 -6.30 31.44
N HIS A 89 -11.59 -6.56 32.32
CA HIS A 89 -11.32 -7.18 33.63
C HIS A 89 -11.79 -8.63 33.72
N THR A 90 -12.43 -9.13 32.67
CA THR A 90 -12.93 -10.51 32.57
C THR A 90 -12.78 -10.99 31.13
N ASP A 91 -12.77 -12.31 30.94
CA ASP A 91 -12.79 -12.96 29.63
C ASP A 91 -13.96 -12.50 28.73
N ARG A 92 -15.15 -12.29 29.31
CA ARG A 92 -16.36 -11.87 28.60
C ARG A 92 -16.19 -10.45 28.08
N LEU A 93 -15.74 -9.54 28.94
CA LEU A 93 -15.46 -8.16 28.55
C LEU A 93 -14.33 -8.10 27.52
N ALA A 94 -13.30 -8.94 27.64
CA ALA A 94 -12.22 -9.01 26.67
C ALA A 94 -12.74 -9.44 25.29
N SER A 95 -13.63 -10.43 25.26
CA SER A 95 -14.26 -10.90 24.03
C SER A 95 -15.17 -9.85 23.39
N GLU A 96 -16.00 -9.18 24.18
CA GLU A 96 -16.87 -8.08 23.72
C GLU A 96 -16.05 -6.89 23.20
N ALA A 97 -14.98 -6.52 23.91
CA ALA A 97 -14.07 -5.45 23.52
C ALA A 97 -13.30 -5.80 22.24
N ALA A 98 -12.82 -7.04 22.11
CA ALA A 98 -12.10 -7.48 20.92
C ALA A 98 -12.97 -7.36 19.65
N ARG A 99 -14.26 -7.73 19.74
CA ARG A 99 -15.21 -7.63 18.63
C ARG A 99 -15.59 -6.20 18.28
N SER A 100 -15.79 -5.34 19.28
CA SER A 100 -16.31 -3.98 19.06
C SER A 100 -15.23 -2.97 18.71
N ALA A 101 -14.03 -3.12 19.29
CA ALA A 101 -12.97 -2.13 19.17
C ALA A 101 -11.90 -2.52 18.13
N HIS A 102 -11.90 -3.76 17.62
CA HIS A 102 -10.96 -4.28 16.63
C HIS A 102 -9.48 -3.94 16.94
N PRO A 103 -8.94 -4.36 18.09
CA PRO A 103 -7.66 -3.88 18.60
C PRO A 103 -6.47 -4.18 17.67
N ASP A 104 -5.55 -3.22 17.54
CA ASP A 104 -4.07 -3.33 17.41
C ASP A 104 -3.47 -4.71 17.70
N LEU A 105 -3.63 -5.10 18.96
CA LEU A 105 -2.91 -6.15 19.64
C LEU A 105 -3.69 -6.50 20.91
N ILE A 106 -3.68 -7.77 21.30
CA ILE A 106 -4.38 -8.27 22.48
C ILE A 106 -3.35 -8.78 23.48
N ILE A 107 -3.41 -8.29 24.71
CA ILE A 107 -2.64 -8.76 25.86
C ILE A 107 -3.62 -9.37 26.85
N LEU A 108 -3.50 -10.67 27.12
CA LEU A 108 -4.32 -11.37 28.10
C LEU A 108 -3.48 -11.76 29.30
N ASP A 109 -3.96 -11.48 30.50
CA ASP A 109 -3.36 -11.98 31.73
C ASP A 109 -3.68 -13.47 31.91
N GLU A 110 -2.68 -14.28 32.28
CA GLU A 110 -2.90 -15.70 32.60
C GLU A 110 -3.86 -15.88 33.78
N ALA A 111 -3.89 -14.93 34.72
CA ALA A 111 -4.79 -14.93 35.87
C ALA A 111 -6.17 -14.32 35.59
N LEU A 112 -6.49 -13.97 34.34
CA LEU A 112 -7.75 -13.32 33.98
C LEU A 112 -8.96 -14.17 34.44
N PRO A 113 -9.90 -13.60 35.23
CA PRO A 113 -11.07 -14.32 35.69
C PRO A 113 -11.99 -14.75 34.54
N GLY A 114 -12.45 -16.00 34.59
CA GLY A 114 -13.43 -16.56 33.67
C GLY A 114 -13.02 -17.92 33.09
N ALA A 115 -13.19 -18.08 31.78
CA ALA A 115 -12.90 -19.27 31.02
C ALA A 115 -11.41 -19.63 30.98
N ASP A 116 -11.13 -20.87 30.58
CA ASP A 116 -9.78 -21.32 30.21
C ASP A 116 -9.17 -20.35 29.19
N LEU A 117 -8.05 -19.73 29.57
CA LEU A 117 -7.31 -18.76 28.75
C LEU A 117 -7.08 -19.29 27.34
N TYR A 118 -6.69 -20.55 27.18
CA TYR A 118 -6.43 -21.10 25.85
C TYR A 118 -7.72 -21.32 25.05
N ALA A 119 -8.84 -21.58 25.71
CA ALA A 119 -10.14 -21.64 25.05
C ALA A 119 -10.59 -20.24 24.60
N LEU A 120 -10.37 -19.21 25.42
CA LEU A 120 -10.60 -17.81 25.05
C LEU A 120 -9.72 -17.42 23.84
N CYS A 121 -8.43 -17.76 23.86
CA CYS A 121 -7.53 -17.48 22.75
C CYS A 121 -8.02 -18.12 21.44
N ARG A 122 -8.44 -19.39 21.48
CA ARG A 122 -9.03 -20.08 20.31
C ARG A 122 -10.30 -19.39 19.84
N ALA A 123 -11.21 -19.05 20.74
CA ALA A 123 -12.44 -18.35 20.40
C ALA A 123 -12.18 -17.00 19.72
N LEU A 124 -11.23 -16.20 20.24
CA LEU A 124 -10.82 -14.93 19.64
C LEU A 124 -10.17 -15.12 18.27
N ARG A 125 -9.46 -16.22 18.04
CA ARG A 125 -8.82 -16.54 16.76
C ARG A 125 -9.81 -16.98 15.69
N ASP A 126 -10.82 -17.75 16.09
CA ASP A 126 -11.87 -18.26 15.20
C ASP A 126 -12.96 -17.21 14.93
N ASP A 127 -13.01 -16.13 15.71
CA ASP A 127 -13.96 -15.03 15.52
C ASP A 127 -13.55 -14.12 14.34
N HIS A 128 -14.39 -14.11 13.31
CA HIS A 128 -14.20 -13.31 12.10
C HIS A 128 -14.09 -11.79 12.34
N GLU A 129 -14.73 -11.25 13.37
CA GLU A 129 -14.70 -9.83 13.69
C GLU A 129 -13.36 -9.41 14.32
N VAL A 130 -12.67 -10.33 15.00
CA VAL A 130 -11.36 -10.11 15.61
C VAL A 130 -10.25 -10.39 14.59
N GLY A 131 -10.42 -11.46 13.81
CA GLY A 131 -9.55 -11.87 12.73
C GLY A 131 -8.23 -12.51 13.20
N PRO A 132 -7.61 -13.37 12.36
CA PRO A 132 -6.40 -14.11 12.72
C PRO A 132 -5.14 -13.24 12.83
N SER A 133 -5.18 -11.99 12.36
CA SER A 133 -4.00 -11.13 12.20
C SER A 133 -3.64 -10.28 13.43
N ALA A 134 -4.47 -10.20 14.46
CA ALA A 134 -4.13 -9.45 15.68
C ALA A 134 -3.08 -10.23 16.49
N PRO A 135 -1.90 -9.68 16.83
CA PRO A 135 -0.98 -10.34 17.76
C PRO A 135 -1.68 -10.59 19.09
N LEU A 136 -1.56 -11.82 19.62
CA LEU A 136 -2.17 -12.21 20.90
C LEU A 136 -1.05 -12.64 21.83
N LEU A 137 -0.81 -11.85 22.88
CA LEU A 137 0.24 -12.05 23.85
C LEU A 137 -0.39 -12.45 25.19
N VAL A 138 0.30 -13.30 25.95
CA VAL A 138 -0.13 -13.71 27.29
C VAL A 138 0.86 -13.20 28.33
N VAL A 139 0.39 -12.47 29.33
CA VAL A 139 1.19 -12.04 30.48
C VAL A 139 1.12 -13.12 31.55
N THR A 140 2.28 -13.47 32.13
CA THR A 140 2.39 -14.51 33.15
C THR A 140 3.44 -14.15 34.19
N THR A 141 3.26 -14.60 35.43
CA THR A 141 4.24 -14.44 36.52
C THR A 141 5.12 -15.66 36.72
N ARG A 142 4.88 -16.75 35.98
CA ARG A 142 5.64 -17.99 36.04
C ARG A 142 6.37 -18.24 34.73
N GLN A 143 7.44 -19.01 34.78
CA GLN A 143 8.12 -19.49 33.58
C GLN A 143 7.26 -20.57 32.91
N PRO A 144 6.79 -20.38 31.66
CA PRO A 144 5.96 -21.39 30.99
C PRO A 144 6.80 -22.61 30.62
N THR A 145 6.23 -23.80 30.81
CA THR A 145 6.89 -25.06 30.44
C THR A 145 6.88 -25.27 28.92
N ALA A 146 7.63 -26.27 28.44
CA ALA A 146 7.56 -26.67 27.03
C ALA A 146 6.16 -27.20 26.62
N GLN A 147 5.36 -27.69 27.58
CA GLN A 147 3.98 -28.08 27.32
C GLN A 147 3.08 -26.84 27.17
N ASP A 148 3.25 -25.83 28.03
CA ASP A 148 2.51 -24.57 27.96
C ASP A 148 2.76 -23.85 26.64
N HIS A 149 4.03 -23.76 26.20
CA HIS A 149 4.37 -23.18 24.90
C HIS A 149 3.66 -23.89 23.74
N ARG A 150 3.61 -25.23 23.75
CA ARG A 150 2.92 -26.00 22.72
C ARG A 150 1.40 -25.78 22.74
N ALA A 151 0.81 -25.68 23.93
CA ALA A 151 -0.62 -25.37 24.09
C ALA A 151 -0.95 -23.96 23.59
N ALA A 152 -0.12 -22.98 23.95
CA ALA A 152 -0.26 -21.57 23.58
C ALA A 152 -0.16 -21.37 22.06
N LEU A 153 0.84 -21.97 21.41
CA LEU A 153 0.98 -21.93 19.95
C LEU A 153 -0.25 -22.52 19.24
N ARG A 154 -0.78 -23.65 19.73
CA ARG A 154 -2.02 -24.26 19.19
C ARG A 154 -3.26 -23.40 19.43
N ALA A 155 -3.25 -22.57 20.48
CA ALA A 155 -4.31 -21.61 20.76
C ALA A 155 -4.14 -20.28 20.02
N GLY A 156 -3.07 -20.12 19.23
CA GLY A 156 -2.79 -18.88 18.48
C GLY A 156 -2.19 -17.76 19.32
N VAL A 157 -1.60 -18.07 20.48
CA VAL A 157 -0.77 -17.15 21.26
C VAL A 157 0.57 -17.00 20.56
N TRP A 158 1.03 -15.76 20.41
CA TRP A 158 2.28 -15.43 19.73
C TRP A 158 3.45 -15.46 20.72
N GLU A 159 3.25 -14.94 21.93
CA GLU A 159 4.31 -14.83 22.92
C GLU A 159 3.78 -14.84 24.36
N PHE A 160 4.59 -15.37 25.27
CA PHE A 160 4.46 -15.15 26.70
C PHE A 160 5.34 -13.97 27.16
N LEU A 161 4.72 -13.00 27.82
CA LEU A 161 5.36 -11.88 28.50
C LEU A 161 5.52 -12.28 29.97
N VAL A 162 6.73 -12.72 30.34
CA VAL A 162 7.01 -13.19 31.71
C VAL A 162 7.40 -12.02 32.59
N GLU A 163 6.63 -11.80 33.65
CA GLU A 163 6.91 -10.80 34.67
C GLU A 163 8.00 -11.25 35.66
N PRO A 164 8.82 -10.33 36.19
CA PRO A 164 8.80 -8.88 35.94
C PRO A 164 9.38 -8.52 34.57
N LEU A 165 8.62 -7.72 33.79
CA LEU A 165 9.02 -7.24 32.47
C LEU A 165 9.11 -5.70 32.52
N PRO A 166 10.29 -5.09 32.28
CA PRO A 166 10.42 -3.64 32.23
C PRO A 166 9.55 -3.02 31.12
N ASP A 167 8.99 -1.82 31.38
CA ASP A 167 8.15 -1.10 30.41
C ASP A 167 8.86 -0.92 29.05
N GLU A 168 10.15 -0.58 29.06
CA GLU A 168 10.93 -0.38 27.83
C GLU A 168 11.02 -1.66 26.98
N GLU A 169 11.15 -2.82 27.63
CA GLU A 169 11.20 -4.11 26.95
C GLU A 169 9.83 -4.49 26.38
N LEU A 170 8.77 -4.27 27.16
CA LEU A 170 7.39 -4.45 26.68
C LEU A 170 7.15 -3.59 25.44
N ILE A 171 7.48 -2.30 25.49
CA ILE A 171 7.29 -1.36 24.38
C ILE A 171 8.06 -1.82 23.13
N ALA A 172 9.32 -2.26 23.28
CA ALA A 172 10.13 -2.74 22.16
C ALA A 172 9.54 -4.00 21.49
N ARG A 173 9.03 -4.95 22.30
CA ARG A 173 8.33 -6.14 21.77
C ARG A 173 7.06 -5.76 21.03
N LEU A 174 6.24 -4.88 21.63
CA LEU A 174 5.00 -4.41 21.01
C LEU A 174 5.24 -3.69 19.68
N GLN A 175 6.27 -2.84 19.60
CA GLN A 175 6.67 -2.16 18.36
C GLN A 175 6.96 -3.17 17.23
N SER A 176 7.68 -4.26 17.54
CA SER A 176 7.99 -5.31 16.57
C SER A 176 6.73 -5.98 16.01
N TYR A 177 5.74 -6.24 16.87
CA TYR A 177 4.45 -6.80 16.46
C TYR A 177 3.59 -5.82 15.66
N PHE A 178 3.62 -4.53 15.97
CA PHE A 178 2.91 -3.53 15.18
C PHE A 178 3.49 -3.39 13.77
N VAL A 179 4.81 -3.44 13.62
CA VAL A 179 5.44 -3.46 12.28
C VAL A 179 4.95 -4.66 11.47
N ALA A 180 5.01 -5.87 12.04
CA ALA A 180 4.55 -7.09 11.39
C ALA A 180 3.04 -7.05 11.06
N ARG A 181 2.22 -6.46 11.94
CA ARG A 181 0.78 -6.29 11.70
C ARG A 181 0.51 -5.30 10.58
N VAL A 182 1.23 -4.18 10.53
CA VAL A 182 1.10 -3.20 9.44
C VAL A 182 1.44 -3.84 8.10
N GLU A 183 2.47 -4.70 8.05
CA GLU A 183 2.80 -5.47 6.85
C GLU A 183 1.69 -6.46 6.46
N THR A 184 1.14 -7.21 7.41
CA THR A 184 0.06 -8.18 7.16
C THR A 184 -1.26 -7.49 6.75
N LYS A 185 -1.60 -6.36 7.39
CA LYS A 185 -2.74 -5.52 7.00
C LYS A 185 -2.52 -4.92 5.62
N ARG A 186 -1.31 -4.43 5.30
CA ARG A 186 -0.96 -3.97 3.95
C ARG A 186 -1.19 -5.07 2.92
N ASP A 187 -0.86 -6.31 3.25
CA ASP A 187 -1.03 -7.43 2.32
C ASP A 187 -2.47 -7.93 2.15
N SER A 188 -3.31 -7.67 3.15
CA SER A 188 -4.73 -8.06 3.15
C SER A 188 -5.68 -6.93 2.74
N GLN A 189 -5.18 -5.71 2.53
CA GLN A 189 -6.00 -4.57 2.11
C GLN A 189 -6.64 -4.82 0.74
N PRO A 190 -7.94 -4.53 0.57
CA PRO A 190 -8.62 -4.71 -0.69
C PRO A 190 -7.97 -3.84 -1.79
N LEU A 191 -7.84 -4.40 -2.99
CA LEU A 191 -7.29 -3.68 -4.15
C LEU A 191 -8.29 -2.69 -4.76
N VAL A 192 -9.55 -2.75 -4.33
CA VAL A 192 -10.65 -1.91 -4.77
C VAL A 192 -11.22 -1.21 -3.54
N ASP A 193 -11.42 0.10 -3.65
CA ASP A 193 -12.12 0.90 -2.66
C ASP A 193 -13.62 0.60 -2.72
N VAL A 194 -14.21 0.21 -1.59
CA VAL A 194 -15.59 -0.29 -1.53
C VAL A 194 -16.62 0.80 -1.80
N VAL A 195 -16.29 2.06 -1.48
CA VAL A 195 -17.21 3.20 -1.64
C VAL A 195 -17.31 3.62 -3.10
N THR A 196 -16.16 3.77 -3.75
CA THR A 196 -16.06 4.29 -5.12
C THR A 196 -16.12 3.18 -6.18
N GLY A 197 -15.75 1.95 -5.81
CA GLY A 197 -15.54 0.84 -6.75
C GLY A 197 -14.33 1.04 -7.67
N LEU A 198 -13.47 2.03 -7.41
CA LEU A 198 -12.21 2.27 -8.10
C LEU A 198 -11.07 1.55 -7.39
N ALA A 199 -9.88 1.51 -7.98
CA ALA A 199 -8.73 0.91 -7.30
C ALA A 199 -8.41 1.67 -5.99
N SER A 200 -8.14 0.94 -4.91
CA SER A 200 -7.55 1.53 -3.70
C SER A 200 -6.15 2.05 -4.02
N LEU A 201 -5.56 2.88 -3.16
CA LEU A 201 -4.18 3.34 -3.37
C LEU A 201 -3.20 2.17 -3.58
N ARG A 202 -3.41 1.05 -2.89
CA ARG A 202 -2.63 -0.17 -3.09
C ARG A 202 -2.85 -0.78 -4.48
N GLY A 203 -4.11 -0.99 -4.88
CA GLY A 203 -4.44 -1.53 -6.21
C GLY A 203 -3.92 -0.64 -7.34
N LEU A 204 -4.08 0.68 -7.18
CA LEU A 204 -3.55 1.67 -8.11
C LEU A 204 -2.02 1.62 -8.19
N THR A 205 -1.33 1.52 -7.06
CA THR A 205 0.14 1.44 -7.03
C THR A 205 0.64 0.20 -7.76
N LEU A 206 0.02 -0.96 -7.55
CA LEU A 206 0.40 -2.20 -8.23
C LEU A 206 0.20 -2.07 -9.75
N ARG A 207 -0.96 -1.57 -10.17
CA ARG A 207 -1.25 -1.37 -11.59
C ARG A 207 -0.33 -0.33 -12.23
N ALA A 208 -0.05 0.76 -11.54
CA ALA A 208 0.85 1.80 -12.02
C ALA A 208 2.28 1.28 -12.20
N ARG A 209 2.78 0.40 -11.31
CA ARG A 209 4.08 -0.26 -11.49
C ARG A 209 4.15 -1.06 -12.79
N GLU A 210 3.11 -1.83 -13.09
CA GLU A 210 3.03 -2.58 -14.36
C GLU A 210 3.07 -1.63 -15.57
N LEU A 211 2.30 -0.54 -15.52
CA LEU A 211 2.27 0.46 -16.58
C LEU A 211 3.61 1.20 -16.74
N THR A 212 4.28 1.51 -15.63
CA THR A 212 5.63 2.12 -15.65
C THR A 212 6.63 1.18 -16.30
N LEU A 213 6.62 -0.12 -15.97
CA LEU A 213 7.50 -1.11 -16.60
C LEU A 213 7.21 -1.28 -18.10
N GLN A 214 5.93 -1.27 -18.49
CA GLN A 214 5.54 -1.28 -19.90
C GLN A 214 6.06 -0.03 -20.63
N ALA A 215 5.82 1.17 -20.07
CA ALA A 215 6.29 2.42 -20.65
C ALA A 215 7.82 2.48 -20.76
N PHE A 216 8.54 1.97 -19.74
CA PHE A 216 9.99 1.86 -19.74
C PHE A 216 10.51 1.02 -20.91
N ASN A 217 9.90 -0.15 -21.14
CA ASN A 217 10.29 -1.05 -22.23
C ASN A 217 9.97 -0.49 -23.62
N HIS A 218 8.93 0.35 -23.72
CA HIS A 218 8.48 0.95 -24.97
C HIS A 218 9.02 2.37 -25.23
N TYR A 219 9.90 2.90 -24.38
CA TYR A 219 10.39 4.28 -24.48
C TYR A 219 9.25 5.31 -24.51
N ALA A 220 8.14 4.98 -23.85
CA ALA A 220 6.90 5.73 -23.92
C ALA A 220 6.79 6.75 -22.78
N PRO A 221 6.01 7.84 -22.99
CA PRO A 221 5.65 8.74 -21.91
C PRO A 221 4.68 8.09 -20.92
N LEU A 222 4.61 8.64 -19.71
CA LEU A 222 3.68 8.24 -18.66
C LEU A 222 3.24 9.49 -17.90
N CYS A 223 1.94 9.65 -17.63
CA CYS A 223 1.43 10.73 -16.81
C CYS A 223 0.56 10.22 -15.67
N CYS A 224 0.45 11.03 -14.61
CA CYS A 224 -0.58 10.90 -13.60
C CYS A 224 -1.34 12.22 -13.52
N VAL A 225 -2.67 12.16 -13.54
CA VAL A 225 -3.56 13.30 -13.30
C VAL A 225 -4.37 13.03 -12.04
N ALA A 226 -4.25 13.94 -11.08
CA ALA A 226 -5.05 13.99 -9.87
C ALA A 226 -6.27 14.89 -10.09
N PHE A 227 -7.43 14.47 -9.59
CA PHE A 227 -8.70 15.19 -9.68
C PHE A 227 -9.31 15.35 -8.30
N ALA A 228 -9.97 16.48 -8.07
CA ALA A 228 -10.84 16.68 -6.93
C ALA A 228 -11.96 17.65 -7.29
N PRO A 229 -13.11 17.60 -6.59
CA PRO A 229 -14.05 18.71 -6.65
C PRO A 229 -13.43 19.98 -6.02
N GLU A 230 -14.01 21.14 -6.33
CA GLU A 230 -13.69 22.40 -5.62
C GLU A 230 -13.91 22.25 -4.11
N PRO A 231 -13.07 22.84 -3.25
CA PRO A 231 -13.27 22.81 -1.80
C PRO A 231 -14.64 23.38 -1.45
N GLY A 232 -15.36 22.71 -0.55
CA GLY A 232 -16.73 23.08 -0.18
C GLY A 232 -17.82 22.53 -1.10
N SER A 233 -17.46 21.75 -2.13
CA SER A 233 -18.44 20.95 -2.89
C SER A 233 -19.12 19.91 -2.01
N THR A 234 -20.32 19.51 -2.40
CA THR A 234 -21.07 18.50 -1.65
C THR A 234 -20.43 17.11 -1.79
N PRO A 235 -20.62 16.20 -0.81
CA PRO A 235 -20.08 14.83 -0.89
C PRO A 235 -20.52 14.06 -2.15
N GLU A 236 -21.70 14.37 -2.69
CA GLU A 236 -22.23 13.78 -3.93
C GLU A 236 -21.37 14.12 -5.15
N ALA A 237 -20.64 15.24 -5.13
CA ALA A 237 -19.70 15.59 -6.20
C ALA A 237 -18.60 14.54 -6.36
N ALA A 238 -18.01 14.09 -5.24
CA ALA A 238 -16.99 13.05 -5.26
C ALA A 238 -17.56 11.71 -5.75
N VAL A 239 -18.78 11.36 -5.32
CA VAL A 239 -19.48 10.14 -5.79
C VAL A 239 -19.71 10.18 -7.30
N LEU A 240 -20.16 11.32 -7.83
CA LEU A 240 -20.39 11.49 -9.27
C LEU A 240 -19.10 11.39 -10.08
N ILE A 241 -17.99 11.96 -9.58
CA ILE A 241 -16.68 11.83 -10.22
C ILE A 241 -16.23 10.37 -10.25
N ALA A 242 -16.39 9.65 -9.14
CA ALA A 242 -16.08 8.23 -9.07
C ALA A 242 -16.92 7.41 -10.07
N GLU A 243 -18.22 7.66 -10.16
CA GLU A 243 -19.12 7.01 -11.11
C GLU A 243 -18.69 7.26 -12.57
N ALA A 244 -18.38 8.51 -12.91
CA ALA A 244 -17.94 8.90 -14.25
C ALA A 244 -16.61 8.23 -14.64
N LEU A 245 -15.64 8.21 -13.73
CA LEU A 245 -14.34 7.56 -13.92
C LEU A 245 -14.47 6.05 -14.05
N ARG A 246 -15.35 5.42 -13.25
CA ARG A 246 -15.60 3.97 -13.31
C ARG A 246 -16.26 3.55 -14.62
N ALA A 247 -17.23 4.33 -15.10
CA ALA A 247 -17.99 4.00 -16.31
C ALA A 247 -17.27 4.41 -17.61
N GLY A 248 -16.61 5.56 -17.63
CA GLY A 248 -16.03 6.17 -18.83
C GLY A 248 -14.50 6.16 -18.90
N GLY A 249 -13.83 5.66 -17.86
CA GLY A 249 -12.38 5.50 -17.82
C GLY A 249 -11.86 4.55 -18.91
N ARG A 250 -10.69 4.84 -19.48
CA ARG A 250 -10.09 3.91 -20.43
C ARG A 250 -9.52 2.73 -19.65
N ARG A 251 -9.72 1.52 -20.19
CA ARG A 251 -9.17 0.28 -19.61
C ARG A 251 -7.63 0.23 -19.61
N SER A 252 -6.99 1.04 -20.46
CA SER A 252 -5.53 1.21 -20.50
C SER A 252 -5.00 2.04 -19.33
N ASP A 253 -5.83 2.89 -18.74
CA ASP A 253 -5.45 3.79 -17.66
C ASP A 253 -5.64 3.06 -16.32
N ALA A 254 -4.79 3.35 -15.33
CA ALA A 254 -5.02 2.92 -13.96
C ALA A 254 -5.77 4.02 -13.22
N ILE A 255 -6.94 3.71 -12.67
CA ILE A 255 -7.83 4.68 -12.04
C ILE A 255 -8.05 4.26 -10.59
N GLY A 256 -7.74 5.14 -9.65
CA GLY A 256 -7.92 4.88 -8.24
C GLY A 256 -8.42 6.08 -7.46
N ALA A 257 -9.00 5.79 -6.30
CA ALA A 257 -9.40 6.79 -5.33
C ALA A 257 -8.33 6.88 -4.23
N LEU A 258 -8.06 8.11 -3.79
CA LEU A 258 -7.32 8.38 -2.56
C LEU A 258 -8.29 8.37 -1.38
N GLU A 259 -7.80 8.00 -0.20
CA GLU A 259 -8.62 7.77 0.99
C GLU A 259 -9.52 8.97 1.34
N HIS A 260 -10.74 8.67 1.79
CA HIS A 260 -11.69 9.65 2.30
C HIS A 260 -11.12 10.36 3.54
N PRO A 261 -11.34 11.68 3.69
CA PRO A 261 -12.51 12.43 3.24
C PRO A 261 -12.28 13.36 2.03
N ARG A 262 -11.11 13.36 1.39
CA ARG A 262 -10.79 14.43 0.42
C ARG A 262 -11.46 14.28 -0.96
N GLY A 263 -12.00 13.11 -1.29
CA GLY A 263 -12.66 12.87 -2.57
C GLY A 263 -11.72 13.08 -3.76
N GLU A 264 -10.45 12.67 -3.60
CA GLU A 264 -9.41 12.83 -4.62
C GLU A 264 -9.25 11.54 -5.42
N PHE A 265 -9.00 11.69 -6.71
CA PHE A 265 -8.86 10.57 -7.65
C PHE A 265 -7.57 10.70 -8.44
N LEU A 266 -6.98 9.58 -8.81
CA LEU A 266 -5.76 9.52 -9.62
C LEU A 266 -6.03 8.71 -10.88
N VAL A 267 -5.55 9.22 -12.01
CA VAL A 267 -5.55 8.53 -13.30
C VAL A 267 -4.13 8.46 -13.84
N VAL A 268 -3.57 7.26 -13.91
CA VAL A 268 -2.25 6.98 -14.50
C VAL A 268 -2.44 6.51 -15.92
N ALA A 269 -1.91 7.25 -16.89
CA ALA A 269 -2.10 6.96 -18.31
C ALA A 269 -0.76 6.69 -19.01
N PRO A 270 -0.55 5.47 -19.53
CA PRO A 270 0.64 5.14 -20.32
C PRO A 270 0.54 5.77 -21.71
N GLY A 271 1.69 6.07 -22.33
CA GLY A 271 1.74 6.71 -23.64
C GLY A 271 1.19 8.13 -23.66
N THR A 272 1.08 8.79 -22.50
CA THR A 272 0.51 10.13 -22.36
C THR A 272 1.57 11.09 -21.82
N ASP A 273 1.89 12.13 -22.61
CA ASP A 273 2.80 13.21 -22.23
C ASP A 273 2.04 14.38 -21.57
N GLY A 274 2.72 15.50 -21.30
CA GLY A 274 2.08 16.65 -20.67
C GLY A 274 0.92 17.25 -21.47
N THR A 275 1.03 17.29 -22.80
CA THR A 275 -0.08 17.75 -23.67
C THR A 275 -1.25 16.77 -23.61
N GLY A 276 -0.95 15.47 -23.60
CA GLY A 276 -1.93 14.41 -23.45
C GLY A 276 -2.61 14.42 -22.08
N ALA A 277 -1.91 14.82 -21.02
CA ALA A 277 -2.45 14.91 -19.67
C ALA A 277 -3.58 15.96 -19.59
N VAL A 278 -3.40 17.12 -20.23
CA VAL A 278 -4.45 18.15 -20.32
C VAL A 278 -5.67 17.62 -21.09
N LYS A 279 -5.47 16.97 -22.23
CA LYS A 279 -6.56 16.34 -23.00
C LYS A 279 -7.26 15.22 -22.22
N LEU A 280 -6.52 14.47 -21.42
CA LEU A 280 -7.07 13.45 -20.53
C LEU A 280 -7.99 14.10 -19.50
N ALA A 281 -7.56 15.19 -18.89
CA ALA A 281 -8.36 15.91 -17.91
C ALA A 281 -9.63 16.51 -18.52
N GLU A 282 -9.53 17.16 -19.69
CA GLU A 282 -10.68 17.69 -20.42
C GLU A 282 -11.70 16.59 -20.74
N ARG A 283 -11.21 15.43 -21.19
CA ARG A 283 -12.05 14.25 -21.42
C ARG A 283 -12.74 13.79 -20.13
N VAL A 284 -12.04 13.72 -19.01
CA VAL A 284 -12.62 13.35 -17.71
C VAL A 284 -13.69 14.37 -17.29
N ALA A 285 -13.45 15.66 -17.46
CA ALA A 285 -14.44 16.70 -17.18
C ALA A 285 -15.72 16.51 -18.02
N GLY A 286 -15.56 16.22 -19.32
CA GLY A 286 -16.68 15.87 -20.20
C GLY A 286 -17.45 14.62 -19.75
N LEU A 287 -16.75 13.58 -19.26
CA LEU A 287 -17.38 12.38 -18.69
C LEU A 287 -18.19 12.71 -17.43
N VAL A 288 -17.66 13.54 -16.54
CA VAL A 288 -18.37 13.97 -15.33
C VAL A 288 -19.61 14.76 -15.70
N GLN A 289 -19.52 15.69 -16.65
CA GLN A 289 -20.67 16.46 -17.14
C GLN A 289 -21.74 15.57 -17.79
N ALA A 290 -21.34 14.61 -18.61
CA ALA A 290 -22.26 13.66 -19.23
C ALA A 290 -22.98 12.80 -18.18
N THR A 291 -22.24 12.33 -17.16
CA THR A 291 -22.79 11.53 -16.05
C THR A 291 -23.74 12.35 -15.19
N ALA A 292 -23.39 13.62 -14.91
CA ALA A 292 -24.25 14.55 -14.18
C ALA A 292 -25.59 14.73 -14.90
N THR A 293 -25.52 14.97 -16.21
CA THR A 293 -26.69 15.16 -17.07
C THR A 293 -27.57 13.91 -17.10
N ALA A 294 -26.97 12.72 -17.25
CA ALA A 294 -27.69 11.45 -17.27
C ALA A 294 -28.36 11.09 -15.93
N THR A 295 -27.79 11.55 -14.81
CA THR A 295 -28.31 11.28 -13.46
C THR A 295 -29.16 12.41 -12.88
N GLY A 296 -29.34 13.51 -13.61
CA GLY A 296 -30.08 14.69 -13.14
C GLY A 296 -29.39 15.43 -11.99
N ARG A 297 -28.07 15.28 -11.84
CA ARG A 297 -27.26 15.93 -10.79
C ARG A 297 -26.56 17.18 -11.32
N VAL A 298 -26.16 18.07 -10.40
CA VAL A 298 -25.38 19.26 -10.73
C VAL A 298 -23.94 18.85 -11.07
N THR A 299 -23.42 19.36 -12.19
CA THR A 299 -22.02 19.15 -12.58
C THR A 299 -21.10 19.88 -11.60
N PRO A 300 -20.18 19.18 -10.90
CA PRO A 300 -19.26 19.82 -9.98
C PRO A 300 -18.14 20.54 -10.75
N THR A 301 -17.66 21.64 -10.18
CA THR A 301 -16.42 22.28 -10.64
C THR A 301 -15.24 21.40 -10.23
N LEU A 302 -14.40 21.05 -11.18
CA LEU A 302 -13.24 20.18 -11.00
C LEU A 302 -11.96 20.99 -10.90
N ARG A 303 -11.06 20.52 -10.04
CA ARG A 303 -9.64 20.87 -10.08
C ARG A 303 -8.83 19.65 -10.46
N ALA A 304 -7.73 19.91 -11.15
CA ALA A 304 -6.79 18.90 -11.56
C ALA A 304 -5.34 19.34 -11.33
N GLY A 305 -4.50 18.37 -11.00
CA GLY A 305 -3.05 18.52 -10.95
C GLY A 305 -2.42 17.37 -11.69
N TYR A 306 -1.32 17.59 -12.41
CA TYR A 306 -0.67 16.49 -13.12
C TYR A 306 0.84 16.58 -13.07
N ASP A 307 1.46 15.42 -13.24
CA ASP A 307 2.86 15.32 -13.63
C ASP A 307 2.99 14.31 -14.78
N SER A 308 4.02 14.48 -15.60
CA SER A 308 4.26 13.64 -16.75
C SER A 308 5.74 13.50 -17.03
N VAL A 309 6.14 12.28 -17.37
CA VAL A 309 7.47 11.95 -17.83
C VAL A 309 7.39 11.71 -19.33
N ALA A 310 8.19 12.43 -20.12
CA ALA A 310 8.22 12.28 -21.57
C ALA A 310 8.79 10.93 -22.02
N ASN A 311 9.70 10.36 -21.23
CA ASN A 311 10.26 9.03 -21.48
C ASN A 311 10.73 8.37 -20.18
N VAL A 312 10.00 7.34 -19.74
CA VAL A 312 10.24 6.65 -18.46
C VAL A 312 11.62 5.98 -18.41
N ARG A 313 12.23 5.64 -19.56
CA ARG A 313 13.54 5.00 -19.59
C ARG A 313 14.68 5.94 -19.22
N TYR A 314 14.56 7.22 -19.58
CA TYR A 314 15.58 8.23 -19.31
C TYR A 314 15.35 9.01 -18.03
N ALA A 315 14.12 8.98 -17.50
CA ALA A 315 13.76 9.49 -16.19
C ALA A 315 12.94 8.43 -15.43
N PRO A 316 13.61 7.40 -14.87
CA PRO A 316 12.94 6.39 -14.05
C PRO A 316 12.26 7.07 -12.87
N LEU A 317 11.01 6.72 -12.62
CA LEU A 317 10.20 7.32 -11.58
C LEU A 317 9.40 6.23 -10.88
N GLU A 318 9.44 6.21 -9.55
CA GLU A 318 8.54 5.36 -8.78
C GLU A 318 7.11 5.91 -8.91
N PRO A 319 6.08 5.07 -9.10
CA PRO A 319 4.71 5.55 -9.25
C PRO A 319 4.24 6.47 -8.12
N ARG A 320 4.74 6.24 -6.90
CA ARG A 320 4.43 7.07 -5.73
C ARG A 320 4.90 8.51 -5.87
N ASP A 321 6.05 8.74 -6.50
CA ASP A 321 6.54 10.10 -6.74
C ASP A 321 5.62 10.82 -7.74
N LEU A 322 5.19 10.12 -8.80
CA LEU A 322 4.24 10.65 -9.77
C LEU A 322 2.89 11.02 -9.13
N PHE A 323 2.42 10.19 -8.19
CA PHE A 323 1.19 10.47 -7.43
C PHE A 323 1.38 11.72 -6.58
N GLY A 324 2.47 11.78 -5.82
CA GLY A 324 2.80 12.90 -4.94
C GLY A 324 2.93 14.23 -5.69
N HIS A 325 3.58 14.22 -6.86
CA HIS A 325 3.70 15.40 -7.73
C HIS A 325 2.33 15.87 -8.25
N ALA A 326 1.51 14.96 -8.78
CA ALA A 326 0.19 15.29 -9.28
C ALA A 326 -0.74 15.83 -8.17
N THR A 327 -0.74 15.21 -6.99
CA THR A 327 -1.52 15.71 -5.84
C THR A 327 -1.00 17.04 -5.33
N THR A 328 0.32 17.25 -5.32
CA THR A 328 0.90 18.53 -4.93
C THR A 328 0.46 19.64 -5.89
N ALA A 329 0.49 19.39 -7.20
CA ALA A 329 0.01 20.33 -8.20
C ALA A 329 -1.50 20.64 -8.04
N LEU A 330 -2.30 19.63 -7.70
CA LEU A 330 -3.73 19.76 -7.42
C LEU A 330 -3.99 20.67 -6.21
N HIS A 331 -3.17 20.56 -5.16
CA HIS A 331 -3.33 21.32 -3.92
C HIS A 331 -2.79 22.75 -4.00
N GLN A 332 -1.84 23.03 -4.90
CA GLN A 332 -1.16 24.33 -4.95
C GLN A 332 -2.05 25.50 -5.39
N GLY A 333 -3.25 25.28 -5.96
CA GLY A 333 -4.27 26.30 -6.24
C GLY A 333 -3.87 27.43 -7.23
N GLY A 334 -4.72 27.79 -8.18
CA GLY A 334 -4.36 28.81 -9.18
C GLY A 334 -5.51 29.23 -10.09
N MET A 335 -5.23 30.12 -11.05
CA MET A 335 -6.23 30.62 -12.03
C MET A 335 -6.66 29.55 -13.05
N SER A 336 -5.84 28.52 -13.28
CA SER A 336 -6.18 27.39 -14.14
C SER A 336 -6.79 26.26 -13.32
N TRP A 337 -7.85 25.65 -13.84
CA TRP A 337 -8.49 24.47 -13.23
C TRP A 337 -7.59 23.23 -13.29
N ILE A 338 -6.59 23.20 -14.17
CA ILE A 338 -5.54 22.17 -14.25
C ILE A 338 -4.14 22.78 -14.16
N ARG A 339 -3.26 22.19 -13.35
CA ARG A 339 -1.86 22.64 -13.19
C ARG A 339 -0.85 21.49 -13.34
N ARG A 340 0.31 21.79 -13.93
CA ARG A 340 1.46 20.89 -13.94
C ARG A 340 2.30 21.05 -12.67
N TYR A 341 2.82 19.94 -12.16
CA TYR A 341 3.83 19.98 -11.11
C TYR A 341 5.09 20.72 -11.57
N GLY A 342 5.59 21.64 -10.74
CA GLY A 342 6.79 22.44 -11.02
C GLY A 342 6.58 23.68 -11.89
N GLU A 343 5.34 23.96 -12.33
CA GLU A 343 4.99 25.25 -12.95
C GLU A 343 4.56 26.26 -11.89
N SER A 344 5.32 27.36 -11.76
CA SER A 344 5.09 28.49 -10.86
C SER A 344 3.83 29.27 -11.22
#